data_AF-A0AB37D770-F1
#
_entry.id   AF-A0AB37D770-F1
#
_cell.length_a   1.000
_cell.length_b   1.000
_cell.length_c   1.000
_cell.angle_alpha   90.00
_cell.angle_beta   90.00
_cell.angle_gamma   90.00
#
_symmetry.space_group_name_H-M   'P 1'
#
loop_
_entity.id
_entity.type
_entity.pdbx_description
1 polymer ?
#
loop_
_entity_poly.entity_id
_entity_poly.type
_entity_poly.pdbx_seq_one_letter_code
_entity_poly.pdbx_strand_id
1 'polypeptide(L)'
;MKDREFFENLLNNFDKNRLIELIEQLRWKNMNLDAQILEWARENKKSDDKAIEINLLKEYWEVVYDIVDSANDYGGSSLSEDEEVFFKLSYITEIVQKNDLPWSVRGELVDDILEQFNRSNSGFEDSLIDLAVELCQNEKEELYLADCLAEGPNPFYTDLAADIYQKHGKDEAFLQVTLDNLEFTHGYYKIVRYYDKHQEIDKAVSFAYKGIKEADFDNTELVDYLFNYYKKKFENKINS
;
A
#
# COMPACT_ATOMS: atom_id res chain seq x y z
N MET A 1 -28.09 -27.74 -20.99
CA MET A 1 -29.48 -27.21 -21.09
C MET A 1 -30.44 -27.94 -20.16
N LYS A 2 -30.48 -29.30 -20.17
CA LYS A 2 -31.34 -30.09 -19.27
C LYS A 2 -31.02 -29.92 -17.77
N ASP A 3 -29.75 -29.77 -17.41
CA ASP A 3 -29.37 -29.64 -15.99
C ASP A 3 -29.80 -28.29 -15.40
N ARG A 4 -29.66 -27.21 -16.18
CA ARG A 4 -30.09 -25.87 -15.77
C ARG A 4 -31.59 -25.82 -15.49
N GLU A 5 -32.40 -26.34 -16.41
CA GLU A 5 -33.86 -26.39 -16.27
C GLU A 5 -34.30 -27.28 -15.10
N PHE A 6 -33.57 -28.38 -14.84
CA PHE A 6 -33.78 -29.21 -13.65
C PHE A 6 -33.49 -28.44 -12.35
N PHE A 7 -32.35 -27.74 -12.27
CA PHE A 7 -32.00 -26.94 -11.09
C PHE A 7 -32.94 -25.76 -10.88
N GLU A 8 -33.34 -25.05 -11.93
CA GLU A 8 -34.32 -23.97 -11.85
C GLU A 8 -35.65 -24.47 -11.30
N ASN A 9 -36.15 -25.61 -11.79
CA ASN A 9 -37.36 -26.24 -11.25
C ASN A 9 -37.20 -26.71 -9.79
N LEU A 10 -36.04 -27.24 -9.43
CA LEU A 10 -35.76 -27.66 -8.05
C LEU A 10 -35.76 -26.46 -7.09
N LEU A 11 -35.07 -25.38 -7.46
CA LEU A 11 -34.97 -24.15 -6.66
C LEU A 11 -36.33 -23.44 -6.53
N ASN A 12 -37.13 -23.42 -7.59
CA ASN A 12 -38.48 -22.83 -7.59
C ASN A 12 -39.46 -23.55 -6.64
N ASN A 13 -39.17 -24.80 -6.26
CA ASN A 13 -39.99 -25.57 -5.32
C ASN A 13 -39.57 -25.37 -3.85
N PHE A 14 -38.47 -24.67 -3.59
CA PHE A 14 -38.02 -24.38 -2.23
C PHE A 14 -38.57 -23.05 -1.74
N ASP A 15 -39.02 -23.02 -0.48
CA ASP A 15 -39.34 -21.78 0.18
C ASP A 15 -38.07 -21.00 0.54
N LYS A 16 -38.24 -19.75 0.97
CA LYS A 16 -37.14 -18.86 1.32
C LYS A 16 -36.23 -19.45 2.41
N ASN A 17 -36.78 -20.09 3.43
CA ASN A 17 -35.98 -20.63 4.53
C ASN A 17 -35.14 -21.81 4.05
N ARG A 18 -35.71 -22.66 3.20
CA ARG A 18 -35.00 -23.79 2.62
C ARG A 18 -33.88 -23.36 1.67
N LEU A 19 -34.07 -22.28 0.93
CA LEU A 19 -33.02 -21.68 0.11
C LEU A 19 -31.88 -21.10 0.96
N ILE A 20 -32.20 -20.44 2.08
CA ILE A 20 -31.19 -19.93 3.03
C ILE A 20 -30.38 -21.10 3.62
N GLU A 21 -31.04 -22.14 4.12
CA GLU A 21 -30.34 -23.33 4.64
C GLU A 21 -29.42 -23.98 3.61
N LEU A 22 -29.84 -24.03 2.34
CA LEU A 22 -29.02 -24.59 1.27
C LEU A 22 -27.77 -23.73 1.03
N ILE A 23 -27.92 -22.40 1.00
CA ILE A 23 -26.79 -21.47 0.87
C ILE A 23 -25.83 -21.66 2.05
N GLU A 24 -26.34 -21.69 3.28
CA GLU A 24 -25.54 -21.93 4.49
C GLU A 24 -24.75 -23.24 4.41
N GLN A 25 -25.36 -24.32 3.90
CA GLN A 25 -24.67 -25.60 3.71
C GLN A 25 -23.59 -25.56 2.62
N LEU A 26 -23.79 -24.74 1.59
CA LEU A 26 -22.82 -24.56 0.50
C LEU A 26 -21.63 -23.70 0.92
N ARG A 27 -21.81 -22.74 1.84
CA ARG A 27 -20.71 -21.89 2.36
C ARG A 27 -19.56 -22.73 2.91
N TRP A 28 -19.86 -23.76 3.70
CA TRP A 28 -18.84 -24.68 4.25
C TRP A 28 -18.00 -25.44 3.21
N LYS A 29 -18.41 -25.45 1.94
CA LYS A 29 -17.74 -26.20 0.87
C LYS A 29 -17.09 -25.31 -0.18
N ASN A 30 -17.31 -24.01 -0.13
CA ASN A 30 -16.84 -23.07 -1.15
C ASN A 30 -16.47 -21.74 -0.49
N MET A 31 -15.17 -21.55 -0.25
CA MET A 31 -14.62 -20.36 0.42
C MET A 31 -14.93 -19.05 -0.31
N ASN A 32 -15.19 -19.09 -1.62
CA ASN A 32 -15.51 -17.90 -2.41
C ASN A 32 -17.03 -17.69 -2.61
N LEU A 33 -17.89 -18.51 -1.99
CA LEU A 33 -19.33 -18.44 -2.24
C LEU A 33 -19.94 -17.09 -1.84
N ASP A 34 -19.46 -16.50 -0.75
CA ASP A 34 -19.98 -15.22 -0.26
C ASP A 34 -19.63 -14.06 -1.17
N ALA A 35 -18.37 -13.96 -1.58
CA ALA A 35 -17.96 -13.03 -2.62
C ALA A 35 -18.79 -13.22 -3.90
N GLN A 36 -19.04 -14.45 -4.35
CA GLN A 36 -19.88 -14.71 -5.54
C GLN A 36 -21.33 -14.26 -5.38
N ILE A 37 -21.93 -14.45 -4.19
CA ILE A 37 -23.30 -13.99 -3.89
C ILE A 37 -23.34 -12.46 -3.88
N LEU A 38 -22.34 -11.81 -3.29
CA LEU A 38 -22.23 -10.36 -3.23
C LEU A 38 -22.01 -9.74 -4.61
N GLU A 39 -21.15 -10.34 -5.44
CA GLU A 39 -20.94 -9.95 -6.83
C GLU A 39 -22.23 -10.04 -7.64
N TRP A 40 -22.96 -11.15 -7.51
CA TRP A 40 -24.26 -11.30 -8.15
C TRP A 40 -25.25 -10.23 -7.65
N ALA A 41 -25.25 -9.90 -6.35
CA ALA A 41 -26.10 -8.85 -5.80
C ALA A 41 -25.72 -7.45 -6.33
N ARG A 42 -24.43 -7.17 -6.48
CA ARG A 42 -23.85 -5.95 -7.07
C ARG A 42 -24.33 -5.76 -8.51
N GLU A 43 -24.18 -6.79 -9.35
CA GLU A 43 -24.61 -6.77 -10.75
C GLU A 43 -26.13 -6.57 -10.91
N ASN A 44 -26.92 -7.09 -9.95
CA ASN A 44 -28.38 -7.07 -10.01
C ASN A 44 -29.02 -5.92 -9.20
N LYS A 45 -28.23 -5.02 -8.61
CA LYS A 45 -28.66 -3.84 -7.82
C LYS A 45 -29.72 -4.19 -6.75
N LYS A 46 -29.48 -5.28 -6.02
CA LYS A 46 -30.48 -5.87 -5.11
C LYS A 46 -30.44 -5.35 -3.67
N SER A 47 -29.49 -4.48 -3.30
CA SER A 47 -29.42 -3.87 -1.97
C SER A 47 -28.75 -2.49 -2.00
N ASP A 48 -28.49 -1.92 -0.82
CA ASP A 48 -27.64 -0.73 -0.68
C ASP A 48 -26.24 -1.04 -1.25
N ASP A 49 -25.87 -0.32 -2.31
CA ASP A 49 -24.64 -0.52 -3.05
C ASP A 49 -23.43 -0.47 -2.09
N LYS A 50 -23.45 0.44 -1.10
CA LYS A 50 -22.30 0.64 -0.21
C LYS A 50 -22.06 -0.53 0.75
N ALA A 51 -23.13 -1.18 1.22
CA ALA A 51 -23.00 -2.35 2.10
C ALA A 51 -22.46 -3.57 1.34
N ILE A 52 -22.81 -3.72 0.06
CA ILE A 52 -22.23 -4.77 -0.79
C ILE A 52 -20.73 -4.53 -0.94
N GLU A 53 -20.32 -3.30 -1.31
CA GLU A 53 -18.90 -3.00 -1.53
C GLU A 53 -18.04 -3.23 -0.27
N ILE A 54 -18.54 -2.84 0.91
CA ILE A 54 -17.85 -3.09 2.18
C ILE A 54 -17.69 -4.58 2.45
N ASN A 55 -18.74 -5.37 2.20
CA ASN A 55 -18.66 -6.81 2.43
C ASN A 55 -17.75 -7.50 1.39
N LEU A 56 -17.80 -7.09 0.11
CA LEU A 56 -16.88 -7.62 -0.91
C LEU A 56 -15.42 -7.36 -0.54
N LEU A 57 -15.12 -6.14 -0.07
CA LEU A 57 -13.79 -5.79 0.41
C LEU A 57 -13.33 -6.72 1.53
N LYS A 58 -14.20 -7.03 2.51
CA LYS A 58 -13.89 -7.95 3.61
C LYS A 58 -13.65 -9.37 3.14
N GLU A 59 -14.52 -9.89 2.28
CA GLU A 59 -14.39 -11.25 1.74
C GLU A 59 -13.11 -11.41 0.91
N TYR A 60 -12.74 -10.39 0.13
CA TYR A 60 -11.48 -10.41 -0.61
C TYR A 60 -10.26 -10.27 0.30
N TRP A 61 -10.35 -9.43 1.33
CA TRP A 61 -9.27 -9.29 2.29
C TRP A 61 -9.04 -10.55 3.12
N GLU A 62 -10.09 -11.25 3.56
CA GLU A 62 -9.97 -12.49 4.33
C GLU A 62 -9.14 -13.55 3.58
N VAL A 63 -9.36 -13.68 2.26
CA VAL A 63 -8.56 -14.57 1.41
C VAL A 63 -7.10 -14.12 1.32
N VAL A 64 -6.87 -12.81 1.14
CA VAL A 64 -5.50 -12.25 1.10
C VAL A 64 -4.79 -12.49 2.43
N TYR A 65 -5.46 -12.17 3.54
CA TYR A 65 -4.94 -12.30 4.89
C TYR A 65 -4.50 -13.74 5.15
N ASP A 66 -5.36 -14.72 4.92
CA ASP A 66 -5.05 -16.13 5.17
C ASP A 66 -3.81 -16.61 4.39
N ILE A 67 -3.69 -16.19 3.12
CA ILE A 67 -2.55 -16.55 2.28
C ILE A 67 -1.28 -15.84 2.75
N VAL A 68 -1.33 -14.54 3.00
CA VAL A 68 -0.19 -13.73 3.44
C VAL A 68 0.30 -14.16 4.81
N ASP A 69 -0.61 -14.47 5.74
CA ASP A 69 -0.29 -14.93 7.09
C ASP A 69 0.44 -16.27 7.05
N SER A 70 -0.05 -17.21 6.23
CA SER A 70 0.63 -18.47 5.95
C SER A 70 1.98 -18.24 5.27
N ALA A 71 2.05 -17.37 4.26
CA ALA A 71 3.31 -17.05 3.58
C ALA A 71 4.34 -16.46 4.56
N ASN A 72 3.92 -15.60 5.48
CA ASN A 72 4.76 -15.08 6.55
C ASN A 72 5.28 -16.17 7.50
N ASP A 73 4.52 -17.24 7.74
CA ASP A 73 4.98 -18.40 8.53
C ASP A 73 6.07 -19.23 7.80
N TYR A 74 5.98 -19.33 6.47
CA TYR A 74 6.81 -20.24 5.68
C TYR A 74 7.88 -19.57 4.81
N GLY A 75 7.91 -18.23 4.73
CA GLY A 75 8.86 -17.49 3.88
C GLY A 75 8.42 -17.33 2.43
N GLY A 76 7.11 -17.38 2.17
CA GLY A 76 6.52 -17.28 0.83
C GLY A 76 5.38 -18.28 0.58
N SER A 77 4.79 -18.17 -0.60
CA SER A 77 3.61 -18.93 -1.04
C SER A 77 3.84 -19.66 -2.37
N SER A 78 2.84 -20.44 -2.80
CA SER A 78 2.83 -21.05 -4.13
C SER A 78 2.43 -20.05 -5.22
N LEU A 79 2.84 -20.28 -6.47
CA LEU A 79 2.47 -19.41 -7.60
C LEU A 79 0.95 -19.21 -7.75
N SER A 80 0.14 -20.23 -7.46
CA SER A 80 -1.32 -20.11 -7.52
C SER A 80 -1.89 -19.24 -6.41
N GLU A 81 -1.27 -19.25 -5.23
CA GLU A 81 -1.64 -18.38 -4.12
C GLU A 81 -1.21 -16.94 -4.39
N ASP A 82 -0.01 -16.73 -4.94
CA ASP A 82 0.46 -15.41 -5.39
C ASP A 82 -0.52 -14.79 -6.39
N GLU A 83 -0.91 -15.55 -7.42
CA GLU A 83 -1.89 -15.12 -8.40
C GLU A 83 -3.21 -14.72 -7.73
N GLU A 84 -3.74 -15.54 -6.81
CA GLU A 84 -4.97 -15.23 -6.09
C GLU A 84 -4.85 -13.95 -5.27
N VAL A 85 -3.74 -13.76 -4.53
CA VAL A 85 -3.50 -12.53 -3.76
C VAL A 85 -3.51 -11.31 -4.68
N PHE A 86 -2.76 -11.34 -5.79
CA PHE A 86 -2.74 -10.21 -6.72
C PHE A 86 -4.10 -9.91 -7.34
N PHE A 87 -4.88 -10.94 -7.69
CA PHE A 87 -6.25 -10.73 -8.18
C PHE A 87 -7.13 -10.08 -7.12
N LYS A 88 -7.10 -10.57 -5.87
CA LYS A 88 -7.93 -10.03 -4.78
C LYS A 88 -7.53 -8.61 -4.40
N LEU A 89 -6.23 -8.33 -4.28
CA LEU A 89 -5.73 -6.97 -4.07
C LEU A 89 -6.22 -6.02 -5.17
N SER A 90 -6.20 -6.45 -6.44
CA SER A 90 -6.71 -5.62 -7.54
C SER A 90 -8.21 -5.29 -7.42
N TYR A 91 -9.03 -6.23 -6.95
CA TYR A 91 -10.46 -6.00 -6.71
C TYR A 91 -10.70 -5.08 -5.52
N ILE A 92 -9.92 -5.23 -4.44
CA ILE A 92 -9.99 -4.32 -3.28
C ILE A 92 -9.66 -2.89 -3.73
N THR A 93 -8.57 -2.70 -4.48
CA THR A 93 -8.19 -1.39 -5.03
C THR A 93 -9.31 -0.81 -5.89
N GLU A 94 -9.91 -1.61 -6.78
CA GLU A 94 -11.03 -1.16 -7.61
C GLU A 94 -12.22 -0.68 -6.76
N ILE A 95 -12.58 -1.44 -5.72
CA ILE A 95 -13.68 -1.09 -4.81
C ILE A 95 -13.39 0.24 -4.11
N VAL A 96 -12.18 0.41 -3.58
CA VAL A 96 -11.76 1.62 -2.83
C VAL A 96 -11.70 2.85 -3.73
N GLN A 97 -11.22 2.71 -4.97
CA GLN A 97 -11.13 3.83 -5.91
C GLN A 97 -12.49 4.29 -6.44
N LYS A 98 -13.44 3.37 -6.59
CA LYS A 98 -14.77 3.68 -7.15
C LYS A 98 -15.79 4.14 -6.11
N ASN A 99 -15.53 3.89 -4.83
CA ASN A 99 -16.50 4.10 -3.77
C ASN A 99 -15.93 4.94 -2.63
N ASP A 100 -16.72 5.89 -2.15
CA ASP A 100 -16.38 6.70 -0.96
C ASP A 100 -16.63 5.88 0.31
N LEU A 101 -15.71 4.99 0.66
CA LEU A 101 -15.80 4.17 1.86
C LEU A 101 -15.34 4.97 3.10
N PRO A 102 -16.04 4.83 4.25
CA PRO A 102 -15.65 5.55 5.46
C PRO A 102 -14.27 5.09 5.94
N TRP A 103 -13.50 6.02 6.53
CA TRP A 103 -12.19 5.72 7.11
C TRP A 103 -12.26 4.61 8.16
N SER A 104 -13.35 4.46 8.90
CA SER A 104 -13.51 3.36 9.86
C SER A 104 -13.41 1.96 9.23
N VAL A 105 -13.64 1.83 7.91
CA VAL A 105 -13.46 0.57 7.17
C VAL A 105 -12.09 0.53 6.52
N ARG A 106 -11.68 1.61 5.84
CA ARG A 106 -10.37 1.65 5.17
C ARG A 106 -9.20 1.58 6.14
N GLY A 107 -9.30 2.27 7.28
CA GLY A 107 -8.29 2.31 8.34
C GLY A 107 -8.12 0.98 9.07
N GLU A 108 -9.22 0.25 9.33
CA GLU A 108 -9.14 -1.12 9.87
C GLU A 108 -8.32 -2.03 8.93
N LEU A 109 -8.57 -1.93 7.63
CA LEU A 109 -7.79 -2.66 6.62
C LEU A 109 -6.33 -2.20 6.55
N VAL A 110 -6.05 -0.89 6.70
CA VAL A 110 -4.66 -0.40 6.79
C VAL A 110 -3.95 -0.99 8.00
N ASP A 111 -4.62 -1.10 9.15
CA ASP A 111 -4.05 -1.67 10.36
C ASP A 111 -3.73 -3.17 10.17
N ASP A 112 -4.64 -3.94 9.58
CA ASP A 112 -4.41 -5.36 9.26
C ASP A 112 -3.24 -5.54 8.27
N ILE A 113 -3.16 -4.67 7.26
CA ILE A 113 -2.06 -4.66 6.29
C ILE A 113 -0.73 -4.41 7.03
N LEU A 114 -0.68 -3.43 7.93
CA LEU A 114 0.53 -3.09 8.68
C LEU A 114 0.93 -4.22 9.62
N GLU A 115 -0.02 -4.94 10.23
CA GLU A 115 0.27 -6.13 11.03
C GLU A 115 1.02 -7.18 10.20
N GLN A 116 0.50 -7.52 9.02
CA GLN A 116 1.11 -8.52 8.13
C GLN A 116 2.43 -8.05 7.54
N PHE A 117 2.50 -6.78 7.13
CA PHE A 117 3.71 -6.15 6.63
C PHE A 117 4.86 -6.19 7.65
N ASN A 118 4.58 -5.92 8.93
CA ASN A 118 5.59 -5.91 9.98
C ASN A 118 6.20 -7.29 10.28
N ARG A 119 5.54 -8.37 9.85
CA ARG A 119 6.13 -9.72 9.89
C ARG A 119 7.24 -9.88 8.83
N SER A 120 7.14 -9.16 7.71
CA SER A 120 8.18 -8.97 6.69
C SER A 120 8.84 -10.28 6.21
N ASN A 121 8.04 -11.32 5.97
CA ASN A 121 8.53 -12.63 5.54
C ASN A 121 7.63 -13.29 4.48
N SER A 122 6.70 -12.55 3.89
CA SER A 122 5.71 -13.10 2.95
C SER A 122 6.13 -12.99 1.49
N GLY A 123 6.89 -11.95 1.15
CA GLY A 123 7.17 -11.56 -0.24
C GLY A 123 6.10 -10.67 -0.88
N PHE A 124 5.04 -10.30 -0.13
CA PHE A 124 3.97 -9.41 -0.58
C PHE A 124 4.09 -7.97 -0.04
N GLU A 125 5.18 -7.65 0.65
CA GLU A 125 5.33 -6.37 1.39
C GLU A 125 5.07 -5.15 0.50
N ASP A 126 5.60 -5.13 -0.73
CA ASP A 126 5.37 -4.03 -1.67
C ASP A 126 3.89 -3.87 -2.05
N SER A 127 3.22 -4.98 -2.37
CA SER A 127 1.81 -4.96 -2.80
C SER A 127 0.85 -4.62 -1.66
N LEU A 128 1.20 -5.02 -0.45
CA LEU A 128 0.48 -4.65 0.77
C LEU A 128 0.59 -3.13 1.01
N ILE A 129 1.80 -2.57 0.92
CA ILE A 129 2.00 -1.13 1.11
C ILE A 129 1.37 -0.30 -0.01
N ASP A 130 1.45 -0.75 -1.27
CA ASP A 130 0.76 -0.11 -2.39
C ASP A 130 -0.75 0.01 -2.12
N LEU A 131 -1.38 -1.06 -1.61
CA LEU A 131 -2.78 -1.02 -1.22
C LEU A 131 -3.03 -0.09 -0.02
N ALA A 132 -2.16 -0.08 0.99
CA ALA A 132 -2.28 0.84 2.13
C ALA A 132 -2.25 2.31 1.70
N VAL A 133 -1.41 2.66 0.71
CA VAL A 133 -1.36 4.00 0.13
C VAL A 133 -2.67 4.34 -0.58
N GLU A 134 -3.21 3.44 -1.41
CA GLU A 134 -4.51 3.64 -2.08
C GLU A 134 -5.69 3.76 -1.10
N LEU A 135 -5.59 3.08 0.05
CA LEU A 135 -6.56 3.19 1.13
C LEU A 135 -6.50 4.53 1.85
N CYS A 136 -5.42 5.31 1.75
CA CYS A 136 -5.30 6.62 2.38
C CYS A 136 -5.70 7.73 1.39
N GLN A 137 -6.85 8.37 1.62
CA GLN A 137 -7.49 9.27 0.63
C GLN A 137 -7.34 10.75 0.97
N ASN A 138 -6.77 11.09 2.14
CA ASN A 138 -6.50 12.48 2.53
C ASN A 138 -5.25 12.61 3.40
N GLU A 139 -4.79 13.86 3.60
CA GLU A 139 -3.57 14.17 4.38
C GLU A 139 -3.50 13.46 5.74
N LYS A 140 -4.59 13.42 6.51
CA LYS A 140 -4.56 12.82 7.85
C LYS A 140 -4.33 11.32 7.80
N GLU A 141 -4.94 10.66 6.83
CA GLU A 141 -4.82 9.22 6.61
C GLU A 141 -3.44 8.87 6.05
N GLU A 142 -2.92 9.66 5.10
CA GLU A 142 -1.57 9.48 4.58
C GLU A 142 -0.50 9.70 5.67
N LEU A 143 -0.68 10.71 6.53
CA LEU A 143 0.23 10.95 7.65
C LEU A 143 0.15 9.83 8.70
N TYR A 144 -1.03 9.26 8.94
CA TYR A 144 -1.16 8.08 9.79
C TYR A 144 -0.30 6.91 9.28
N LEU A 145 -0.39 6.62 7.98
CA LEU A 145 0.45 5.59 7.36
C LEU A 145 1.94 5.94 7.49
N ALA A 146 2.33 7.20 7.26
CA ALA A 146 3.72 7.64 7.40
C ALA A 146 4.26 7.47 8.82
N ASP A 147 3.45 7.79 9.84
CA ASP A 147 3.81 7.58 11.25
C ASP A 147 4.09 6.09 11.52
N CYS A 148 3.23 5.19 11.04
CA CYS A 148 3.43 3.75 11.19
C CYS A 148 4.67 3.22 10.45
N LEU A 149 4.89 3.68 9.21
CA LEU A 149 6.04 3.24 8.40
C LEU A 149 7.38 3.76 8.94
N ALA A 150 7.40 4.95 9.54
CA ALA A 150 8.61 5.52 10.13
C ALA A 150 9.11 4.73 11.36
N GLU A 151 8.21 4.05 12.08
CA GLU A 151 8.54 3.19 13.22
C GLU A 151 8.82 1.73 12.82
N GLY A 152 8.56 1.38 11.55
CA GLY A 152 8.67 0.01 11.04
C GLY A 152 10.09 -0.53 10.95
N PRO A 153 10.26 -1.86 10.85
CA PRO A 153 11.58 -2.50 10.85
C PRO A 153 12.37 -2.37 9.54
N ASN A 154 11.74 -1.87 8.46
CA ASN A 154 12.30 -1.92 7.11
C ASN A 154 12.69 -0.51 6.59
N PRO A 155 14.01 -0.25 6.40
CA PRO A 155 14.53 1.01 5.88
C PRO A 155 13.88 1.50 4.59
N PHE A 156 13.52 0.61 3.66
CA PHE A 156 12.93 1.00 2.37
C PHE A 156 11.59 1.73 2.53
N TYR A 157 10.80 1.40 3.55
CA TYR A 157 9.51 2.04 3.76
C TYR A 157 9.58 3.26 4.69
N THR A 158 10.68 3.42 5.44
CA THR A 158 10.98 4.70 6.09
C THR A 158 11.22 5.81 5.05
N ASP A 159 11.71 5.47 3.86
CA ASP A 159 11.81 6.42 2.74
C ASP A 159 10.45 6.86 2.21
N LEU A 160 9.49 5.94 2.13
CA LEU A 160 8.11 6.27 1.76
C LEU A 160 7.48 7.19 2.81
N ALA A 161 7.70 6.93 4.11
CA ALA A 161 7.29 7.82 5.18
C ALA A 161 7.88 9.23 5.00
N ALA A 162 9.18 9.32 4.71
CA ALA A 162 9.85 10.58 4.43
C ALA A 162 9.18 11.34 3.28
N ASP A 163 8.87 10.66 2.17
CA ASP A 163 8.26 11.27 1.00
C ASP A 163 6.84 11.78 1.30
N ILE A 164 6.07 11.05 2.11
CA ILE A 164 4.74 11.49 2.58
C ILE A 164 4.87 12.72 3.50
N TYR A 165 5.79 12.72 4.47
CA TYR A 165 6.04 13.88 5.33
C TYR A 165 6.41 15.11 4.49
N GLN A 166 7.30 14.95 3.51
CA GLN A 166 7.72 16.04 2.64
C GLN A 166 6.56 16.56 1.78
N LYS A 167 5.71 15.67 1.24
CA LYS A 167 4.50 16.03 0.47
C LYS A 167 3.58 16.96 1.26
N HIS A 168 3.44 16.74 2.57
CA HIS A 168 2.57 17.52 3.46
C HIS A 168 3.28 18.61 4.28
N GLY A 169 4.54 18.91 3.95
CA GLY A 169 5.32 19.97 4.63
C GLY A 169 5.62 19.69 6.11
N LYS A 170 5.70 18.40 6.49
CA LYS A 170 6.14 17.97 7.83
C LYS A 170 7.66 17.90 7.89
N ASP A 171 8.29 19.07 7.75
CA ASP A 171 9.75 19.21 7.60
C ASP A 171 10.55 18.55 8.73
N GLU A 172 10.10 18.69 9.97
CA GLU A 172 10.77 18.09 11.14
C GLU A 172 10.74 16.56 11.08
N ALA A 173 9.57 15.98 10.81
CA ALA A 173 9.41 14.53 10.67
C ALA A 173 10.18 13.98 9.47
N PHE A 174 10.11 14.67 8.32
CA PHE A 174 10.90 14.35 7.13
C PHE A 174 12.40 14.33 7.43
N LEU A 175 12.93 15.39 8.06
CA LEU A 175 14.35 15.48 8.37
C LEU A 175 14.76 14.40 9.37
N GLN A 176 13.96 14.17 10.42
CA GLN A 176 14.27 13.18 11.44
C GLN A 176 14.37 11.77 10.83
N VAL A 177 13.34 11.30 10.13
CA VAL A 177 13.34 9.96 9.54
C VAL A 177 14.42 9.79 8.49
N THR A 178 14.66 10.81 7.65
CA THR A 178 15.70 10.73 6.61
C THR A 178 17.10 10.73 7.20
N LEU A 179 17.35 11.49 8.28
CA LEU A 179 18.64 11.54 8.96
C LEU A 179 18.96 10.24 9.70
N ASP A 180 17.93 9.59 10.25
CA ASP A 180 18.07 8.32 10.96
C ASP A 180 18.33 7.14 10.02
N ASN A 181 17.97 7.27 8.73
CA ASN A 181 18.17 6.24 7.69
C ASN A 181 19.22 6.63 6.62
N LEU A 182 20.39 7.11 7.06
CA LEU A 182 21.48 7.58 6.17
C LEU A 182 22.49 6.49 5.75
N GLU A 183 22.01 5.38 5.18
CA GLU A 183 22.88 4.31 4.65
C GLU A 183 23.21 4.52 3.16
N PHE A 184 22.22 4.89 2.37
CA PHE A 184 22.31 4.92 0.90
C PHE A 184 22.36 6.35 0.34
N THR A 185 22.90 6.49 -0.88
CA THR A 185 23.03 7.79 -1.59
C THR A 185 21.71 8.55 -1.66
N HIS A 186 20.58 7.87 -1.84
CA HIS A 186 19.28 8.54 -2.02
C HIS A 186 18.86 9.32 -0.77
N GLY A 187 19.12 8.80 0.44
CA GLY A 187 18.81 9.50 1.70
C GLY A 187 19.61 10.81 1.83
N TYR A 188 20.91 10.75 1.50
CA TYR A 188 21.74 11.95 1.42
C TYR A 188 21.23 12.93 0.37
N TYR A 189 20.87 12.44 -0.81
CA TYR A 189 20.39 13.30 -1.89
C TYR A 189 19.04 13.96 -1.56
N LYS A 190 18.12 13.25 -0.89
CA LYS A 190 16.87 13.84 -0.36
C LYS A 190 17.14 15.04 0.55
N ILE A 191 18.11 14.93 1.46
CA ILE A 191 18.50 16.04 2.35
C ILE A 191 19.16 17.20 1.58
N VAL A 192 20.02 16.89 0.61
CA VAL A 192 20.63 17.90 -0.28
C VAL A 192 19.54 18.71 -0.99
N ARG A 193 18.56 18.02 -1.58
CA ARG A 193 17.43 18.64 -2.27
C ARG A 193 16.56 19.48 -1.33
N TYR A 194 16.35 19.00 -0.10
CA TYR A 194 15.63 19.75 0.92
C TYR A 194 16.33 21.08 1.24
N TYR A 195 17.61 21.08 1.60
CA TYR A 195 18.31 22.31 1.95
C TYR A 195 18.49 23.25 0.76
N ASP A 196 18.69 22.72 -0.45
CA ASP A 196 18.77 23.52 -1.68
C ASP A 196 17.46 24.28 -1.93
N LYS A 197 16.32 23.59 -1.80
CA LYS A 197 14.97 24.18 -1.93
C LYS A 197 14.72 25.28 -0.88
N HIS A 198 15.28 25.12 0.32
CA HIS A 198 15.17 26.09 1.42
C HIS A 198 16.26 27.19 1.40
N GLN A 199 17.04 27.27 0.32
CA GLN A 199 18.13 28.25 0.15
C GLN A 199 19.25 28.13 1.19
N GLU A 200 19.34 27.01 1.89
CA GLU A 200 20.41 26.68 2.84
C GLU A 200 21.57 25.99 2.11
N ILE A 201 22.11 26.67 1.10
CA ILE A 201 23.04 26.08 0.12
C ILE A 201 24.30 25.49 0.77
N ASP A 202 24.82 26.12 1.82
CA ASP A 202 26.00 25.62 2.52
C ASP A 202 25.73 24.26 3.19
N LYS A 203 24.51 24.05 3.72
CA LYS A 203 24.09 22.75 4.27
C LYS A 203 23.93 21.73 3.15
N ALA A 204 23.29 22.10 2.04
CA ALA A 204 23.12 21.20 0.89
C ALA A 204 24.48 20.71 0.35
N VAL A 205 25.44 21.61 0.15
CA VAL A 205 26.80 21.26 -0.27
C VAL A 205 27.51 20.39 0.77
N SER A 206 27.36 20.71 2.06
CA SER A 206 27.95 19.91 3.15
C SER A 206 27.42 18.48 3.15
N PHE A 207 26.09 18.29 3.00
CA PHE A 207 25.48 16.96 2.94
C PHE A 207 25.87 16.20 1.67
N ALA A 208 26.01 16.87 0.53
CA ALA A 208 26.48 16.24 -0.69
C ALA A 208 27.91 15.68 -0.53
N TYR A 209 28.80 16.45 0.10
CA TYR A 209 30.15 15.95 0.43
C TYR A 209 30.14 14.82 1.46
N LYS A 210 29.22 14.87 2.43
CA LYS A 210 29.06 13.82 3.43
C LYS A 210 28.63 12.52 2.76
N GLY A 211 27.59 12.54 1.94
CA GLY A 211 27.10 11.36 1.23
C GLY A 211 28.15 10.74 0.30
N ILE A 212 28.91 11.52 -0.46
CA ILE A 212 30.01 10.98 -1.29
C ILE A 212 31.06 10.18 -0.49
N LYS A 213 31.24 10.51 0.79
CA LYS A 213 32.22 9.85 1.65
C LYS A 213 31.65 8.67 2.41
N GLU A 214 30.37 8.74 2.78
CA GLU A 214 29.77 7.87 3.78
C GLU A 214 28.66 6.98 3.23
N ALA A 215 28.03 7.33 2.10
CA ALA A 215 26.97 6.54 1.51
C ALA A 215 27.51 5.31 0.77
N ASP A 216 26.76 4.22 0.87
CA ASP A 216 27.01 3.04 0.07
C ASP A 216 26.49 3.21 -1.37
N PHE A 217 27.10 2.49 -2.31
CA PHE A 217 26.76 2.44 -3.73
C PHE A 217 27.05 3.71 -4.55
N ASP A 218 26.30 3.91 -5.65
CA ASP A 218 26.56 4.93 -6.67
C ASP A 218 26.29 6.33 -6.12
N ASN A 219 27.29 7.21 -6.22
CA ASN A 219 27.27 8.59 -5.73
C ASN A 219 27.01 9.63 -6.84
N THR A 220 26.60 9.20 -8.03
CA THR A 220 26.45 10.04 -9.22
C THR A 220 25.57 11.26 -8.97
N GLU A 221 24.41 11.11 -8.30
CA GLU A 221 23.50 12.23 -8.04
C GLU A 221 24.13 13.33 -7.16
N LEU A 222 24.91 12.94 -6.15
CA LEU A 222 25.60 13.87 -5.26
C LEU A 222 26.75 14.59 -5.98
N VAL A 223 27.48 13.86 -6.82
CA VAL A 223 28.56 14.42 -7.66
C VAL A 223 27.98 15.42 -8.67
N ASP A 224 26.88 15.07 -9.33
CA ASP A 224 26.18 15.93 -10.28
C ASP A 224 25.66 17.21 -9.61
N TYR A 225 25.11 17.10 -8.40
CA TYR A 225 24.72 18.27 -7.61
C TYR A 225 25.90 19.21 -7.37
N LEU A 226 27.02 18.68 -6.86
CA LEU A 226 28.22 19.48 -6.59
C LEU A 226 28.82 20.09 -7.86
N PHE A 227 28.86 19.35 -8.96
CA PHE A 227 29.34 19.84 -10.25
C PHE A 227 28.54 21.06 -10.70
N ASN A 228 27.21 20.95 -10.66
CA ASN A 228 26.31 22.05 -11.04
C ASN A 228 26.44 23.26 -10.09
N TYR A 229 26.59 23.03 -8.79
CA TYR A 229 26.85 24.09 -7.82
C TYR A 229 28.14 24.88 -8.15
N TYR A 230 29.26 24.18 -8.35
CA TYR A 230 30.54 24.83 -8.62
C TYR A 230 30.61 25.49 -9.98
N LYS A 231 29.97 24.90 -11.00
CA LYS A 231 29.84 25.51 -12.33
C LYS A 231 29.16 26.87 -12.24
N LYS A 232 27.99 26.96 -11.58
CA LYS A 232 27.28 28.23 -11.37
C LYS A 232 28.11 29.24 -10.59
N LYS A 233 28.80 28.79 -9.53
CA LYS A 233 29.67 29.65 -8.72
C LYS A 233 30.84 30.23 -9.53
N PHE A 234 31.41 29.43 -10.43
CA PHE A 234 32.48 29.86 -11.32
C PHE A 234 31.98 30.86 -12.38
N GLU A 235 30.84 30.60 -13.00
CA GLU A 235 30.20 31.50 -13.99
C GLU A 235 29.85 32.86 -13.36
N ASN A 236 29.29 32.86 -12.15
CA ASN A 236 28.97 34.10 -11.43
C ASN A 236 30.22 34.94 -11.11
N LYS A 237 31.36 34.28 -10.86
CA LYS A 237 32.63 34.96 -10.59
C LYS A 237 33.26 35.58 -11.84
N ILE A 238 32.98 35.05 -13.03
CA ILE A 238 33.45 35.62 -14.29
C ILE A 238 32.60 36.84 -14.69
N ASN A 239 31.31 36.84 -14.34
CA ASN A 239 30.35 37.88 -14.71
C ASN A 239 30.22 39.02 -13.67
N SER A 240 30.93 38.93 -12.55
CA SER A 240 31.02 39.95 -11.48
C SER A 240 32.26 40.81 -11.61
#